data_AF-A0A8T7KAQ1-F1
#
_entry.id   AF-A0A8T7KAQ1-F1
#
_cell.length_a   1.000
_cell.length_b   1.000
_cell.length_c   1.000
_cell.angle_alpha   90.00
_cell.angle_beta   90.00
_cell.angle_gamma   90.00
#
_symmetry.space_group_name_H-M   'P 1'
#
loop_
_entity.id
_entity.type
_entity.pdbx_description
1 polymer ?
#
loop_
_entity_poly.entity_id
_entity_poly.type
_entity_poly.pdbx_seq_one_letter_code
_entity_poly.pdbx_strand_id
1 'polypeptide(L)' 'MQEPNISLKDLRRSELLNAASQLLALKPTASLAEIAAYAQIGKATLHRYFASRQDLMLALGDRALARRSPPRAGTRRAC' A
#
# COMPACT_ATOMS: atom_id res chain seq x y z
N MET A 1 -16.69 19.66 7.28
CA MET A 1 -17.18 19.08 6.02
C MET A 1 -15.94 18.82 5.18
N GLN A 2 -15.41 17.59 5.18
CA GLN A 2 -14.20 17.25 4.42
C GLN A 2 -14.62 17.16 2.95
N GLU A 3 -14.27 18.17 2.15
CA GLU A 3 -14.33 18.08 0.70
C GLU A 3 -13.51 16.87 0.26
N PRO A 4 -14.10 15.85 -0.39
CA PRO A 4 -13.36 14.71 -0.87
C PRO A 4 -12.79 15.11 -2.24
N ASN A 5 -11.69 15.85 -2.25
CA ASN A 5 -10.84 15.88 -3.43
C ASN A 5 -10.17 14.50 -3.54
N ILE A 6 -10.89 13.53 -4.11
CA ILE A 6 -10.36 12.24 -4.49
C ILE A 6 -9.30 12.52 -5.57
N SER A 7 -8.10 12.86 -5.13
CA SER A 7 -6.96 13.07 -5.99
C SER A 7 -6.73 11.77 -6.75
N LEU A 8 -6.62 11.80 -8.07
CA LEU A 8 -6.34 10.63 -8.92
C LEU A 8 -5.17 9.76 -8.40
N LYS A 9 -4.26 10.34 -7.60
CA LYS A 9 -3.21 9.64 -6.87
C LYS A 9 -3.73 8.65 -5.82
N ASP A 10 -4.77 9.02 -5.07
CA ASP A 10 -5.35 8.19 -4.02
C ASP A 10 -6.12 6.99 -4.60
N LEU A 11 -6.87 7.21 -5.69
CA LEU A 11 -7.49 6.12 -6.45
C LEU A 11 -6.44 5.13 -6.98
N ARG A 12 -5.37 5.63 -7.60
CA ARG A 12 -4.27 4.79 -8.08
C ARG A 12 -3.55 4.06 -6.96
N ARG A 13 -3.39 4.69 -5.79
CA ARG A 13 -2.80 4.05 -4.60
C ARG A 13 -3.72 2.94 -4.07
N SER A 14 -5.03 3.18 -4.05
CA SER A 14 -6.03 2.19 -3.62
C SER A 14 -6.12 0.98 -4.56
N GLU A 15 -6.07 1.22 -5.87
CA GLU A 15 -6.00 0.18 -6.91
C GLU A 15 -4.71 -0.63 -6.80
N LEU A 16 -3.57 0.04 -6.63
CA LEU A 16 -2.28 -0.62 -6.41
C LEU A 16 -2.29 -1.49 -5.14
N LEU A 17 -2.85 -0.99 -4.04
CA LEU A 17 -3.00 -1.77 -2.80
C LEU A 17 -3.93 -2.96 -2.97
N ASN A 18 -4.98 -2.84 -3.80
CA ASN A 18 -5.88 -3.95 -4.09
C ASN A 18 -5.19 -5.03 -4.93
N ALA A 19 -4.52 -4.61 -6.01
CA ALA A 19 -3.71 -5.48 -6.86
C ALA A 19 -2.60 -6.18 -6.07
N ALA A 20 -1.91 -5.45 -5.19
CA ALA A 20 -0.93 -6.02 -4.27
C ALA A 20 -1.56 -7.05 -3.32
N SER A 21 -2.72 -6.75 -2.72
CA SER A 21 -3.42 -7.69 -1.84
C SER A 21 -3.75 -9.00 -2.53
N GLN A 22 -4.24 -8.93 -3.78
CA GLN A 22 -4.54 -10.12 -4.59
C GLN A 22 -3.27 -10.91 -4.91
N LEU A 23 -2.22 -10.24 -5.37
CA LEU A 23 -0.95 -10.90 -5.68
C LEU A 23 -0.34 -11.57 -4.44
N LEU A 24 -0.36 -10.90 -3.29
CA LEU A 24 0.14 -11.46 -2.03
C LEU A 24 -0.71 -12.63 -1.54
N ALA A 25 -2.03 -12.62 -1.80
CA ALA A 25 -2.91 -13.74 -1.47
C ALA A 25 -2.59 -15.00 -2.30
N LEU A 26 -2.16 -14.85 -3.55
CA LEU A 26 -1.67 -15.97 -4.37
C LEU A 26 -0.21 -16.32 -4.07
N LYS A 27 0.64 -15.31 -3.85
CA LYS A 27 2.09 -15.45 -3.77
C LYS A 27 2.68 -14.47 -2.74
N PRO A 28 2.77 -14.85 -1.46
CA PRO A 28 3.26 -13.96 -0.39
C PRO A 28 4.74 -13.57 -0.54
N THR A 29 5.52 -14.31 -1.35
CA THR A 29 6.93 -14.01 -1.63
C THR A 29 7.13 -13.02 -2.78
N ALA A 30 6.07 -12.57 -3.46
CA ALA A 30 6.16 -11.68 -4.61
C ALA A 30 6.95 -10.38 -4.32
N SER A 31 7.78 -9.98 -5.28
CA SER A 31 8.63 -8.79 -5.17
C SER A 31 7.91 -7.51 -5.58
N LEU A 32 8.41 -6.34 -5.16
CA LEU A 32 7.88 -5.04 -5.57
C LEU A 32 7.78 -4.88 -7.09
N ALA A 33 8.73 -5.44 -7.84
CA ALA A 33 8.71 -5.43 -9.30
C ALA A 33 7.54 -6.24 -9.89
N GLU A 34 7.19 -7.38 -9.27
CA GLU A 34 6.05 -8.20 -9.70
C GLU A 34 4.73 -7.48 -9.40
N ILE A 35 4.64 -6.81 -8.24
CA ILE A 35 3.47 -6.00 -7.87
C ILE A 35 3.32 -4.81 -8.83
N ALA A 36 4.42 -4.18 -9.23
CA ALA A 36 4.42 -3.12 -10.25
C ALA A 36 3.86 -3.62 -11.59
N ALA A 37 4.33 -4.79 -12.03
CA ALA A 37 3.91 -5.42 -13.27
C ALA A 37 2.43 -5.83 -13.20
N TYR A 38 1.99 -6.39 -12.08
CA TYR A 38 0.61 -6.82 -11.85
C TYR A 38 -0.37 -5.63 -11.81
N ALA A 39 0.03 -4.52 -11.19
CA ALA A 39 -0.74 -3.28 -11.18
C ALA A 39 -0.56 -2.44 -12.47
N GLN A 40 0.24 -2.91 -13.43
CA GLN A 40 0.57 -2.22 -14.69
C GLN A 40 1.09 -0.79 -14.50
N ILE A 41 1.91 -0.57 -13.47
CA ILE A 41 2.49 0.74 -13.16
C ILE A 41 3.98 0.74 -13.50
N GLY A 42 4.45 1.76 -14.21
CA GLY A 42 5.88 1.94 -14.49
C GLY A 42 6.71 2.00 -13.20
N LYS A 43 7.86 1.31 -13.18
CA LYS A 43 8.80 1.24 -12.05
C LYS A 43 9.13 2.61 -11.44
N ALA A 44 9.29 3.64 -12.27
CA ALA A 44 9.58 5.01 -11.85
C ALA A 44 8.45 5.65 -11.02
N THR A 45 7.20 5.35 -11.37
CA THR A 45 6.03 5.83 -10.64
C THR A 45 5.92 5.09 -9.31
N LEU A 46 6.12 3.77 -9.29
CA LEU A 46 6.05 2.98 -8.06
C LEU A 46 7.12 3.40 -7.05
N HIS A 47 8.36 3.61 -7.50
CA HIS A 47 9.47 4.05 -6.64
C HIS A 47 9.19 5.42 -5.97
N ARG A 48 8.28 6.23 -6.55
CA ARG A 48 7.81 7.50 -5.98
C ARG A 48 6.73 7.33 -4.90
N TYR A 49 6.05 6.18 -4.86
CA TYR A 49 4.99 5.88 -3.89
C TYR A 49 5.43 4.94 -2.77
N PHE A 50 6.36 4.02 -3.05
CA PHE A 50 6.86 3.03 -2.10
C PHE A 50 8.37 2.91 -2.28
N ALA A 51 9.13 3.39 -1.30
CA ALA A 51 10.58 3.32 -1.29
C ALA A 51 11.11 1.90 -1.02
N SER A 52 10.28 1.00 -0.45
CA SER A 52 10.69 -0.34 -0.05
C SER A 52 9.52 -1.30 0.13
N ARG A 53 9.80 -2.62 0.08
CA ARG A 53 8.78 -3.69 0.26
C ARG A 53 8.07 -3.55 1.61
N GLN A 54 8.82 -3.15 2.64
CA GLN A 54 8.28 -2.91 3.97
C GLN A 54 7.24 -1.79 3.98
N ASP A 55 7.44 -0.70 3.23
CA ASP A 55 6.48 0.42 3.17
C ASP A 55 5.14 -0.02 2.56
N LEU A 56 5.20 -0.85 1.52
CA LEU A 56 4.00 -1.47 0.93
C LEU A 56 3.30 -2.40 1.93
N MET A 57 4.07 -3.24 2.64
CA MET A 57 3.53 -4.16 3.64
C MET A 57 2.93 -3.42 4.84
N LEU A 58 3.53 -2.31 5.28
CA LEU A 58 2.99 -1.44 6.31
C LEU A 58 1.68 -0.80 5.87
N ALA A 59 1.61 -0.27 4.63
CA ALA A 59 0.36 0.30 4.10
C ALA A 59 -0.76 -0.74 3.95
N LEU A 60 -0.41 -1.98 3.57
CA LEU A 60 -1.35 -3.11 3.53
C LEU A 60 -1.83 -3.49 4.93
N GLY A 61 -0.91 -3.55 5.90
CA GLY A 61 -1.21 -3.80 7.30
C GLY A 61 -2.13 -2.73 7.87
N ASP A 62 -1.81 -1.46 7.64
CA ASP A 62 -2.63 -0.32 8.05
C ASP A 62 -4.03 -0.39 7.44
N ARG A 63 -4.17 -0.72 6.15
CA ARG A 63 -5.48 -0.91 5.51
C ARG A 63 -6.27 -2.09 6.10
N ALA A 64 -5.59 -3.22 6.35
CA ALA A 64 -6.22 -4.41 6.92
C ALA A 64 -6.68 -4.19 8.36
N LEU A 65 -5.91 -3.39 9.12
CA LEU A 65 -6.24 -2.95 10.47
C LEU A 65 -7.30 -1.84 10.45
N ALA A 66 -7.27 -0.89 9.52
CA ALA A 66 -8.29 0.17 9.41
C ALA A 66 -9.69 -0.41 9.11
N ARG A 67 -9.78 -1.49 8.33
CA ARG A 67 -11.03 -2.22 8.11
C ARG A 67 -11.52 -2.99 9.35
N ARG A 68 -10.62 -3.30 10.29
CA ARG A 68 -10.87 -3.90 11.62
C ARG A 68 -10.51 -2.89 12.73
N SER A 69 -11.36 -1.89 12.98
CA SER A 69 -11.26 -0.92 14.11
C SER A 69 -10.51 -1.44 15.38
N PRO A 70 -9.72 -0.61 16.11
CA PRO A 70 -8.24 -0.63 16.10
C PRO A 70 -7.62 -1.09 17.44
N PRO A 71 -6.29 -1.10 17.56
CA PRO A 71 -5.73 -0.22 18.59
C PRO A 71 -4.65 0.72 18.05
N ARG A 72 -4.71 1.97 18.53
CA ARG A 72 -3.66 2.99 18.45
C ARG A 72 -2.42 2.48 19.20
N ALA A 73 -1.62 1.63 18.58
CA ALA A 73 -0.31 1.27 19.11
C ALA A 73 0.68 2.36 18.67
N GLY A 74 0.75 3.42 19.47
CA GLY A 74 1.82 4.38 19.35
C GLY A 74 3.15 3.66 19.53
N THR A 75 3.95 3.57 18.46
CA THR A 75 5.37 3.29 18.61
C THR A 75 6.03 4.61 19.00
N ARG A 76 6.03 4.85 20.31
CA ARG A 76 7.12 5.62 20.90
C ARG A 76 8.43 4.95 20.47
N ARG A 77 9.36 5.82 20.08
CA ARG A 77 10.82 5.68 20.08
C ARG A 77 11.46 4.86 18.96
N ALA A 78 12.22 5.58 18.14
CA ALA A 78 13.65 5.33 18.07
C ALA A 78 14.36 6.64 18.50
N CYS A 79 15.07 6.53 19.64
CA CYS A 79 16.00 7.43 20.34
C CYS A 79 15.76 8.94 20.37
#